data_AF-A0A1Y2X4V0-F1
#
_entry.id   AF-A0A1Y2X4V0-F1
#
_cell.length_a   1.000
_cell.length_b   1.000
_cell.length_c   1.000
_cell.angle_alpha   90.00
_cell.angle_beta   90.00
_cell.angle_gamma   90.00
#
_symmetry.space_group_name_H-M   'P 1'
#
loop_
_entity.id
_entity.type
_entity.pdbx_description
1 polymer ?
#
loop_
_entity_poly.entity_id
_entity_poly.type
_entity_poly.pdbx_seq_one_letter_code
_entity_poly.pdbx_strand_id
1 'polypeptide(L)'
;MDSEPLSSSASGQDDDLVKRLTKLRLFFSSRTFTKDEYRYMKIILSKINVDIIGDLPLEMVRQISQSLDLHEFVLCLAVSKRWRSRLLSPAVLRTVTDRFCPSLTHSSNQYDPVVFLDALHRIGRARWGYFQAALTKEFSWKHESYFKLDPVCHGDNHNMSAVYAQFGHYHDDPEPYDQAYTNALYSHGRIAWLAKPRVVVVDNLWTRTRKIFNRPTGPLSGPKLQILALGDRLVVGTVHGLIVAWDHVTNVYLEKRLPSPVKYATTEGLRVAMVLFNGDTFLWNFSSRLLMLATDPLKQSHGLDEQQLKSWVSNLRVFFHPTCSRTLLLASGYTDPGPGGSRAVLKRVVYEFKDMNHTDTFAFEVPTSLQKRDSPANIKVDIQKVLPYRRDIIGFCERQYRPLAQRVTPYRYDNFVEFDIYERQFRARTGEEFDPEEFGWRKPLEDADLDFQVKFYCNGFSVVSYRPGFEFGIGE
;
A
#
# COMPACT_ATOMS: atom_id res chain seq x y z
N MET A 1 46.79 5.21 -54.90
CA MET A 1 46.88 5.06 -53.43
C MET A 1 47.05 6.46 -52.89
N ASP A 2 45.93 7.17 -52.73
CA ASP A 2 45.90 8.50 -52.12
C ASP A 2 45.04 8.40 -50.88
N SER A 3 45.69 8.62 -49.74
CA SER A 3 45.14 8.53 -48.39
C SER A 3 44.59 9.88 -47.96
N GLU A 4 43.27 9.96 -47.73
CA GLU A 4 42.62 11.09 -47.07
C GLU A 4 42.99 11.16 -45.56
N PRO A 5 43.08 12.38 -44.98
CA PRO A 5 43.20 12.54 -43.54
C PRO A 5 41.82 12.68 -42.88
N LEU A 6 41.49 11.73 -42.00
CA LEU A 6 40.50 11.89 -40.95
C LEU A 6 41.14 12.66 -39.78
N SER A 7 40.60 13.83 -39.40
CA SER A 7 40.39 14.18 -37.98
C SER A 7 39.84 15.59 -37.75
N SER A 8 38.80 15.66 -36.92
CA SER A 8 38.68 16.51 -35.71
C SER A 8 37.31 17.20 -35.57
N SER A 9 36.36 16.53 -34.91
CA SER A 9 35.10 17.16 -34.44
C SER A 9 34.68 16.74 -33.03
N ALA A 10 35.53 16.03 -32.28
CA ALA A 10 35.20 15.51 -30.95
C ALA A 10 35.62 16.42 -29.77
N SER A 11 36.45 17.45 -29.99
CA SER A 11 37.01 18.28 -28.89
C SER A 11 36.05 19.33 -28.33
N GLY A 12 34.94 19.64 -29.02
CA GLY A 12 34.03 20.73 -28.62
C GLY A 12 32.98 20.36 -27.56
N GLN A 13 32.58 19.08 -27.47
CA GLN A 13 31.55 18.65 -26.51
C GLN A 13 32.11 18.43 -25.10
N ASP A 14 33.33 17.92 -24.98
CA ASP A 14 33.97 17.71 -23.69
C ASP A 14 34.27 19.03 -22.98
N ASP A 15 34.65 20.06 -23.75
CA ASP A 15 35.04 21.35 -23.19
C ASP A 15 33.83 22.14 -22.64
N ASP A 16 32.65 21.97 -23.25
CA ASP A 16 31.38 22.53 -22.74
C ASP A 16 30.89 21.78 -21.50
N LEU A 17 31.03 20.45 -21.47
CA LEU A 17 30.64 19.64 -20.33
C LEU A 17 31.54 19.91 -19.10
N VAL A 18 32.84 20.05 -19.30
CA VAL A 18 33.81 20.44 -18.26
C VAL A 18 33.54 21.85 -17.73
N LYS A 19 33.20 22.81 -18.60
CA LYS A 19 32.80 24.17 -18.18
C LYS A 19 31.50 24.16 -17.37
N ARG A 20 30.51 23.35 -17.74
CA ARG A 20 29.24 23.21 -17.02
C ARG A 20 29.43 22.54 -15.65
N LEU A 21 30.25 21.50 -15.56
CA LEU A 21 30.57 20.82 -14.29
C LEU A 21 31.36 21.73 -13.35
N THR A 22 32.27 22.55 -13.88
CA THR A 22 33.03 23.53 -13.08
C THR A 22 32.11 24.61 -12.51
N LYS A 23 31.13 25.09 -13.28
CA LYS A 23 30.09 26.02 -12.78
C LYS A 23 29.20 25.38 -11.71
N LEU A 24 28.81 24.11 -11.88
CA LEU A 24 28.07 23.34 -10.88
C LEU A 24 28.87 23.17 -9.57
N ARG A 25 30.18 22.90 -9.65
CA ARG A 25 31.09 22.82 -8.49
C ARG A 25 31.20 24.14 -7.73
N LEU A 26 31.35 25.24 -8.44
CA LEU A 26 31.36 26.58 -7.84
C LEU A 26 30.01 26.91 -7.17
N PHE A 27 28.90 26.47 -7.78
CA PHE A 27 27.55 26.67 -7.27
C PHE A 27 27.25 25.91 -5.96
N PHE A 28 27.83 24.71 -5.78
CA PHE A 28 27.66 23.93 -4.53
C PHE A 28 28.54 24.38 -3.36
N SER A 29 29.50 25.28 -3.59
CA SER A 29 30.48 25.68 -2.56
C SER A 29 29.96 26.80 -1.64
N SER A 30 28.84 27.46 -1.98
CA SER A 30 28.20 28.49 -1.14
C SER A 30 27.00 27.92 -0.37
N ARG A 31 26.91 28.20 0.93
CA ARG A 31 25.82 27.70 1.79
C ARG A 31 24.45 28.27 1.41
N THR A 32 23.46 27.37 1.53
CA THR A 32 21.99 27.50 1.45
C THR A 32 21.41 28.14 0.19
N PHE A 33 20.79 27.30 -0.64
CA PHE A 33 20.05 27.69 -1.83
C PHE A 33 18.74 28.41 -1.49
N THR A 34 18.46 29.47 -2.22
CA THR A 34 17.16 30.16 -2.29
C THR A 34 16.15 29.35 -3.10
N LYS A 35 14.85 29.65 -2.93
CA LYS A 35 13.77 28.95 -3.66
C LYS A 35 13.87 29.08 -5.19
N ASP A 36 14.39 30.20 -5.69
CA ASP A 36 14.54 30.42 -7.13
C ASP A 36 15.76 29.69 -7.69
N GLU A 37 16.84 29.53 -6.91
CA GLU A 37 17.96 28.66 -7.25
C GLU A 37 17.52 27.19 -7.34
N TYR A 38 16.65 26.73 -6.45
CA TYR A 38 16.04 25.40 -6.55
C TYR A 38 15.21 25.23 -7.83
N ARG A 39 14.40 26.23 -8.21
CA ARG A 39 13.63 26.20 -9.46
C ARG A 39 14.54 26.17 -10.69
N TYR A 40 15.56 27.01 -10.71
CA TYR A 40 16.53 27.09 -11.79
C TYR A 40 17.32 25.79 -11.94
N MET A 41 17.75 25.20 -10.82
CA MET A 41 18.40 23.89 -10.79
C MET A 41 17.48 22.80 -11.35
N LYS A 42 16.19 22.79 -10.99
CA LYS A 42 15.21 21.84 -11.52
C LYS A 42 15.07 21.94 -13.05
N ILE A 43 15.09 23.16 -13.61
CA ILE A 43 15.03 23.42 -15.06
C ILE A 43 16.31 22.97 -15.78
N ILE A 44 17.48 23.19 -15.17
CA ILE A 44 18.76 22.73 -15.72
C ILE A 44 18.82 21.19 -15.70
N LEU A 45 18.52 20.57 -14.56
CA LEU A 45 18.57 19.12 -14.41
C LEU A 45 17.53 18.43 -15.31
N SER A 46 16.37 19.03 -15.57
CA SER A 46 15.38 18.47 -16.50
C SER A 46 15.80 18.48 -17.97
N LYS A 47 16.80 19.29 -18.33
CA LYS A 47 17.34 19.39 -19.70
C LYS A 47 18.59 18.53 -19.89
N ILE A 48 19.17 18.03 -18.81
CA ILE A 48 20.35 17.19 -18.82
C ILE A 48 19.87 15.75 -18.85
N ASN A 49 19.95 15.10 -20.02
CA ASN A 49 19.65 13.68 -20.20
C ASN A 49 20.81 12.80 -19.73
N VAL A 50 21.46 13.20 -18.63
CA VAL A 50 22.64 12.57 -18.05
C VAL A 50 22.26 12.09 -16.67
N ASP A 51 22.72 10.89 -16.33
CA ASP A 51 22.55 10.31 -15.02
C ASP A 51 23.40 11.11 -14.00
N ILE A 52 22.83 12.21 -13.51
CA ILE A 52 23.54 13.18 -12.64
C ILE A 52 24.18 12.47 -11.45
N ILE A 53 23.43 11.68 -10.67
CA ILE A 53 24.01 10.95 -9.52
C ILE A 53 24.99 9.86 -9.96
N GLY A 54 24.73 9.19 -11.09
CA GLY A 54 25.58 8.14 -11.65
C GLY A 54 26.98 8.60 -12.06
N ASP A 55 27.10 9.85 -12.49
CA ASP A 55 28.32 10.49 -12.98
C ASP A 55 29.01 11.40 -11.94
N LEU A 56 28.33 11.75 -10.84
CA LEU A 56 28.95 12.56 -9.78
C LEU A 56 30.07 11.81 -9.04
N PRO A 57 31.14 12.54 -8.62
CA PRO A 57 32.12 12.02 -7.68
C PRO A 57 31.45 11.50 -6.40
N LEU A 58 32.01 10.44 -5.82
CA LEU A 58 31.40 9.75 -4.67
C LEU A 58 31.19 10.67 -3.47
N GLU A 59 32.10 11.63 -3.30
CA GLU A 59 32.07 12.64 -2.24
C GLU A 59 30.84 13.53 -2.34
N MET A 60 30.43 13.89 -3.56
CA MET A 60 29.23 14.69 -3.82
C MET A 60 27.97 13.87 -3.59
N VAL A 61 27.94 12.61 -4.05
CA VAL A 61 26.81 11.70 -3.78
C VAL A 61 26.62 11.53 -2.27
N ARG A 62 27.72 11.42 -1.51
CA ARG A 62 27.71 11.37 -0.05
C ARG A 62 27.13 12.65 0.57
N GLN A 63 27.57 13.83 0.13
CA GLN A 63 27.02 15.10 0.63
C GLN A 63 25.53 15.26 0.30
N ILE A 64 25.11 14.86 -0.90
CA ILE A 64 23.69 14.84 -1.29
C ILE A 64 22.93 13.92 -0.34
N SER A 65 23.41 12.70 -0.10
CA SER A 65 22.73 11.76 0.80
C SER A 65 22.60 12.26 2.25
N GLN A 66 23.53 13.10 2.71
CA GLN A 66 23.44 13.77 4.02
C GLN A 66 22.36 14.84 4.06
N SER A 67 21.98 15.41 2.92
CA SER A 67 20.93 16.41 2.82
C SER A 67 19.54 15.80 2.66
N LEU A 68 19.43 14.59 2.10
CA LEU A 68 18.17 13.89 1.90
C LEU A 68 17.61 13.37 3.23
N ASP A 69 16.30 13.45 3.44
CA ASP A 69 15.68 12.63 4.48
C ASP A 69 15.68 11.14 4.08
N LEU A 70 15.23 10.27 4.98
CA LEU A 70 15.21 8.83 4.74
C LEU A 70 14.30 8.44 3.56
N HIS A 71 13.18 9.13 3.41
CA HIS A 71 12.19 8.85 2.37
C HIS A 71 12.72 9.27 1.00
N GLU A 72 13.25 10.48 0.90
CA GLU A 72 13.91 11.00 -0.30
C GLU A 72 15.08 10.11 -0.71
N PHE A 73 15.91 9.67 0.25
CA PHE A 73 17.01 8.75 -0.02
C PHE A 73 16.51 7.44 -0.66
N VAL A 74 15.44 6.85 -0.12
CA VAL A 74 14.86 5.61 -0.66
C VAL A 74 14.24 5.82 -2.03
N LEU A 75 13.55 6.95 -2.26
CA LEU A 75 13.04 7.30 -3.59
C LEU A 75 14.18 7.39 -4.61
N CYS A 76 15.34 7.95 -4.23
CA CYS A 76 16.52 7.98 -5.09
C CYS A 76 17.05 6.58 -5.44
N LEU A 77 16.89 5.57 -4.57
CA LEU A 77 17.27 4.18 -4.87
C LEU A 77 16.40 3.53 -5.96
N ALA A 78 15.20 4.05 -6.20
CA ALA A 78 14.25 3.53 -7.19
C ALA A 78 14.39 4.20 -8.57
N VAL A 79 15.17 5.28 -8.69
CA VAL A 79 15.30 6.06 -9.95
C VAL A 79 15.97 5.25 -11.06
N SER A 80 17.13 4.65 -10.79
CA SER A 80 17.85 3.82 -11.77
C SER A 80 18.77 2.81 -11.08
N LYS A 81 19.14 1.73 -11.79
CA LYS A 81 20.14 0.75 -11.29
C LYS A 81 21.48 1.42 -10.94
N ARG A 82 21.84 2.46 -11.70
CA ARG A 82 23.09 3.20 -11.53
C ARG A 82 23.05 4.14 -10.33
N TRP A 83 21.94 4.87 -10.11
CA TRP A 83 21.70 5.63 -8.87
C TRP A 83 21.77 4.73 -7.66
N ARG A 84 21.07 3.59 -7.72
CA ARG A 84 21.08 2.59 -6.66
C ARG A 84 22.50 2.12 -6.35
N SER A 85 23.29 1.73 -7.35
CA SER A 85 24.68 1.30 -7.14
C SER A 85 25.54 2.38 -6.48
N ARG A 86 25.40 3.66 -6.89
CA ARG A 86 26.15 4.78 -6.31
C ARG A 86 25.72 5.12 -4.89
N LEU A 87 24.42 5.21 -4.65
CA LEU A 87 23.84 5.52 -3.34
C LEU A 87 24.04 4.36 -2.35
N LEU A 88 24.14 3.13 -2.84
CA LEU A 88 24.48 1.93 -2.05
C LEU A 88 25.99 1.68 -1.95
N SER A 89 26.83 2.65 -2.31
CA SER A 89 28.27 2.56 -2.08
C SER A 89 28.60 2.59 -0.58
N PRO A 90 29.66 1.90 -0.11
CA PRO A 90 29.98 1.84 1.32
C PRO A 90 30.14 3.20 1.99
N ALA A 91 30.71 4.20 1.30
CA ALA A 91 30.93 5.55 1.85
C ALA A 91 29.61 6.31 2.07
N VAL A 92 28.68 6.21 1.11
CA VAL A 92 27.35 6.83 1.21
C VAL A 92 26.56 6.09 2.28
N LEU A 93 26.56 4.76 2.25
CA LEU A 93 25.81 3.97 3.20
C LEU A 93 26.24 4.23 4.63
N ARG A 94 27.55 4.18 4.93
CA ARG A 94 28.07 4.53 6.26
C ARG A 94 27.55 5.87 6.75
N THR A 95 27.56 6.87 5.88
CA THR A 95 27.10 8.22 6.19
C THR A 95 25.59 8.29 6.51
N VAL A 96 24.79 7.55 5.76
CA VAL A 96 23.34 7.45 6.00
C VAL A 96 23.05 6.64 7.27
N THR A 97 23.82 5.59 7.55
CA THR A 97 23.73 4.78 8.79
C THR A 97 24.10 5.56 10.02
N ASP A 98 25.23 6.27 10.00
CA ASP A 98 25.67 7.12 11.10
C ASP A 98 24.57 8.13 11.48
N ARG A 99 23.81 8.60 10.48
CA ARG A 99 22.73 9.57 10.67
C ARG A 99 21.41 8.96 11.16
N PHE A 100 20.95 7.87 10.55
CA PHE A 100 19.61 7.32 10.82
C PHE A 100 19.61 6.07 11.71
N CYS A 101 20.72 5.33 11.78
CA CYS A 101 20.87 4.08 12.51
C CYS A 101 22.21 4.04 13.31
N PRO A 102 22.52 5.02 14.18
CA PRO A 102 23.82 5.11 14.82
C PRO A 102 24.18 3.88 15.69
N SER A 103 23.19 3.10 16.13
CA SER A 103 23.41 1.85 16.85
C SER A 103 24.08 0.76 16.02
N LEU A 104 23.94 0.75 14.69
CA LEU A 104 24.51 -0.26 13.80
C LEU A 104 26.00 -0.04 13.51
N THR A 105 26.47 1.20 13.67
CA THR A 105 27.86 1.58 13.38
C THR A 105 28.82 1.24 14.52
N HIS A 106 28.29 0.91 15.70
CA HIS A 106 29.08 0.53 16.87
C HIS A 106 29.35 -0.99 16.96
N SER A 107 28.63 -1.82 16.21
CA SER A 107 28.60 -3.27 16.41
C SER A 107 29.54 -4.09 15.51
N SER A 108 30.07 -3.56 14.41
CA SER A 108 31.05 -4.30 13.59
C SER A 108 32.00 -3.39 12.80
N ASN A 109 33.29 -3.75 12.79
CA ASN A 109 34.30 -3.11 11.92
C ASN A 109 34.11 -3.44 10.43
N GLN A 110 33.23 -4.38 10.10
CA GLN A 110 32.83 -4.68 8.73
C GLN A 110 31.41 -4.22 8.48
N TYR A 111 31.26 -3.40 7.45
CA TYR A 111 29.99 -2.87 6.98
C TYR A 111 29.37 -3.84 5.98
N ASP A 112 28.28 -4.52 6.35
CA ASP A 112 27.50 -5.34 5.43
C ASP A 112 26.36 -4.50 4.81
N PRO A 113 26.41 -4.21 3.49
CA PRO A 113 25.34 -3.49 2.80
C PRO A 113 23.97 -4.15 2.94
N VAL A 114 23.90 -5.47 3.09
CA VAL A 114 22.65 -6.22 3.25
C VAL A 114 22.01 -5.92 4.60
N VAL A 115 22.78 -5.97 5.69
CA VAL A 115 22.31 -5.63 7.05
C VAL A 115 21.85 -4.19 7.13
N PHE A 116 22.57 -3.27 6.49
CA PHE A 116 22.15 -1.88 6.43
C PHE A 116 20.89 -1.66 5.60
N LEU A 117 20.80 -2.25 4.40
CA LEU A 117 19.59 -2.18 3.60
C LEU A 117 18.42 -2.73 4.40
N ASP A 118 18.61 -3.86 5.08
CA ASP A 118 17.59 -4.40 5.97
C ASP A 118 17.20 -3.37 7.03
N ALA A 119 18.15 -2.77 7.76
CA ALA A 119 17.86 -1.72 8.74
C ALA A 119 17.17 -0.47 8.16
N LEU A 120 17.61 0.04 7.01
CA LEU A 120 16.93 1.10 6.27
C LEU A 120 15.51 0.68 5.92
N HIS A 121 15.32 -0.56 5.52
CA HIS A 121 14.01 -1.12 5.27
C HIS A 121 13.19 -1.06 6.56
N ARG A 122 13.75 -1.45 7.71
CA ARG A 122 13.05 -1.39 9.02
C ARG A 122 12.66 0.04 9.40
N ILE A 123 13.57 1.01 9.28
CA ILE A 123 13.30 2.41 9.67
C ILE A 123 12.38 3.09 8.66
N GLY A 124 12.61 2.84 7.37
CA GLY A 124 11.76 3.30 6.29
C GLY A 124 10.34 2.79 6.51
N ARG A 125 10.18 1.48 6.72
CA ARG A 125 8.91 0.85 7.12
C ARG A 125 8.30 1.61 8.29
N ALA A 126 9.01 1.78 9.40
CA ALA A 126 8.47 2.43 10.59
C ALA A 126 7.97 3.86 10.30
N ARG A 127 8.74 4.63 9.51
CA ARG A 127 8.36 6.00 9.11
C ARG A 127 7.24 6.06 8.07
N TRP A 128 7.07 5.04 7.25
CA TRP A 128 5.94 4.91 6.32
C TRP A 128 4.72 4.24 6.96
N GLY A 129 4.75 3.98 8.27
CA GLY A 129 3.63 3.37 9.00
C GLY A 129 3.57 1.84 8.84
N TYR A 130 4.71 1.17 8.84
CA TYR A 130 4.87 -0.29 8.86
C TYR A 130 5.88 -0.59 9.97
N PHE A 131 5.51 -1.09 11.16
CA PHE A 131 6.46 -1.09 12.29
C PHE A 131 6.87 -2.47 12.74
N GLN A 132 8.15 -2.63 13.04
CA GLN A 132 8.76 -3.89 13.48
C GLN A 132 9.03 -3.90 14.97
N ALA A 133 8.04 -4.32 15.74
CA ALA A 133 8.10 -4.37 17.21
C ALA A 133 7.01 -5.32 17.76
N ALA A 134 7.08 -5.83 18.99
CA ALA A 134 6.05 -6.74 19.53
C ALA A 134 5.19 -6.05 20.60
N LEU A 135 3.85 -6.02 20.44
CA LEU A 135 2.93 -5.51 21.47
C LEU A 135 1.67 -6.39 21.59
N THR A 136 1.80 -7.46 22.37
CA THR A 136 0.65 -8.25 22.79
C THR A 136 -0.07 -7.52 23.92
N LYS A 137 -0.94 -6.57 23.57
CA LYS A 137 -1.78 -5.85 24.53
C LYS A 137 -3.22 -5.90 24.05
N GLU A 138 -4.13 -6.29 24.92
CA GLU A 138 -5.56 -6.20 24.62
C GLU A 138 -5.97 -4.72 24.69
N PHE A 139 -6.33 -4.16 23.54
CA PHE A 139 -6.75 -2.76 23.47
C PHE A 139 -8.23 -2.63 23.69
N SER A 140 -8.61 -2.15 24.88
CA SER A 140 -9.96 -1.66 25.13
C SER A 140 -10.12 -0.26 24.54
N TRP A 141 -11.26 0.00 23.90
CA TRP A 141 -11.62 1.37 23.51
C TRP A 141 -12.11 2.20 24.70
N LYS A 142 -12.41 1.60 25.86
CA LYS A 142 -13.07 2.30 26.98
C LYS A 142 -12.13 3.15 27.83
N HIS A 143 -10.82 2.97 27.69
CA HIS A 143 -9.81 3.64 28.53
C HIS A 143 -8.58 4.03 27.71
N GLU A 144 -7.87 5.08 28.16
CA GLU A 144 -6.63 5.58 27.57
C GLU A 144 -5.38 4.85 28.06
N SER A 145 -5.45 3.53 28.25
CA SER A 145 -4.32 2.77 28.81
C SER A 145 -3.11 2.67 27.87
N TYR A 146 -3.28 3.07 26.60
CA TYR A 146 -2.21 3.04 25.60
C TYR A 146 -2.38 4.14 24.54
N PHE A 147 -3.61 4.35 24.06
CA PHE A 147 -3.92 5.41 23.11
C PHE A 147 -4.60 6.56 23.82
N LYS A 148 -4.12 7.78 23.58
CA LYS A 148 -4.74 9.03 24.08
C LYS A 148 -5.70 9.57 23.04
N LEU A 149 -6.83 10.14 23.44
CA LEU A 149 -7.73 10.79 22.48
C LEU A 149 -7.00 11.90 21.72
N ASP A 150 -7.23 11.97 20.41
CA ASP A 150 -6.67 13.03 19.58
C ASP A 150 -7.41 14.35 19.86
N PRO A 151 -6.71 15.37 20.41
CA PRO A 151 -7.35 16.64 20.78
C PRO A 151 -7.84 17.41 19.55
N VAL A 152 -7.27 17.18 18.37
CA VAL A 152 -7.72 17.85 17.13
C VAL A 152 -9.12 17.39 16.75
N CYS A 153 -9.44 16.11 16.99
CA CYS A 153 -10.75 15.56 16.64
C CYS A 153 -11.79 15.79 17.74
N HIS A 154 -11.37 15.80 19.01
CA HIS A 154 -12.27 15.78 20.16
C HIS A 154 -12.24 17.06 21.01
N GLY A 155 -11.45 18.05 20.61
CA GLY A 155 -11.19 19.28 21.38
C GLY A 155 -10.26 19.04 22.57
N ASP A 156 -9.79 20.14 23.18
CA ASP A 156 -9.11 20.14 24.48
C ASP A 156 -10.13 19.89 25.61
N ASN A 157 -10.76 18.71 25.57
CA ASN A 157 -11.73 18.34 26.56
C ASN A 157 -11.00 17.85 27.82
N HIS A 158 -10.97 18.71 28.85
CA HIS A 158 -10.57 18.34 30.22
C HIS A 158 -11.40 17.19 30.82
N ASN A 159 -12.46 16.75 30.14
CA ASN A 159 -13.28 15.61 30.53
C ASN A 159 -13.27 14.51 29.46
N MET A 160 -12.10 13.89 29.25
CA MET A 160 -11.93 12.74 28.34
C MET A 160 -12.88 11.59 28.67
N SER A 161 -13.19 11.38 29.95
CA SER A 161 -14.17 10.40 30.42
C SER A 161 -15.56 10.65 29.84
N ALA A 162 -15.96 11.90 29.61
CA ALA A 162 -17.24 12.22 29.00
C ALA A 162 -17.32 11.76 27.53
N VAL A 163 -16.22 11.86 26.77
CA VAL A 163 -16.19 11.39 25.36
C VAL A 163 -16.38 9.87 25.30
N TYR A 164 -15.66 9.12 26.13
CA TYR A 164 -15.87 7.66 26.21
C TYR A 164 -17.25 7.29 26.76
N ALA A 165 -17.77 8.03 27.75
CA ALA A 165 -19.11 7.83 28.29
C ALA A 165 -20.22 8.08 27.26
N GLN A 166 -20.08 9.10 26.40
CA GLN A 166 -21.02 9.36 25.29
C GLN A 166 -21.20 8.12 24.39
N PHE A 167 -20.12 7.38 24.16
CA PHE A 167 -20.18 6.13 23.40
C PHE A 167 -20.53 4.91 24.27
N GLY A 168 -20.32 5.00 25.59
CA GLY A 168 -20.59 3.96 26.58
C GLY A 168 -22.07 3.57 26.69
N HIS A 169 -22.98 4.55 26.64
CA HIS A 169 -24.41 4.36 26.92
C HIS A 169 -25.20 3.46 25.95
N TYR A 170 -24.65 3.08 24.78
CA TYR A 170 -25.27 2.09 23.89
C TYR A 170 -25.09 0.65 24.40
N HIS A 171 -25.42 0.34 25.66
CA HIS A 171 -25.04 -0.92 26.32
C HIS A 171 -26.18 -1.94 26.52
N ASP A 172 -27.41 -1.63 26.11
CA ASP A 172 -28.57 -2.45 26.48
C ASP A 172 -29.18 -3.33 25.37
N ASP A 173 -28.54 -3.46 24.21
CA ASP A 173 -28.94 -4.51 23.27
C ASP A 173 -28.07 -5.76 23.51
N PRO A 174 -28.64 -6.83 24.10
CA PRO A 174 -27.97 -8.12 24.25
C PRO A 174 -27.92 -8.79 22.87
N GLU A 175 -27.14 -8.26 21.94
CA GLU A 175 -26.92 -8.97 20.68
C GLU A 175 -25.92 -10.10 20.89
N PRO A 176 -26.20 -11.29 20.31
CA PRO A 176 -25.42 -12.48 20.51
C PRO A 176 -24.00 -12.30 19.96
N TYR A 177 -23.03 -12.62 20.83
CA TYR A 177 -21.58 -12.52 20.69
C TYR A 177 -20.95 -13.32 19.53
N ASP A 178 -21.74 -13.93 18.65
CA ASP A 178 -21.32 -15.17 17.99
C ASP A 178 -21.17 -15.11 16.46
N GLN A 179 -21.26 -13.93 15.84
CA GLN A 179 -21.01 -13.80 14.41
C GLN A 179 -19.99 -12.71 14.06
N ALA A 180 -18.75 -13.19 14.00
CA ALA A 180 -17.72 -12.82 13.04
C ALA A 180 -17.10 -11.43 13.20
N TYR A 181 -16.12 -11.35 14.12
CA TYR A 181 -14.73 -11.05 13.79
C TYR A 181 -14.50 -10.72 12.30
N THR A 182 -14.25 -9.47 11.91
CA THR A 182 -13.51 -9.08 10.67
C THR A 182 -13.54 -7.58 10.33
N ASN A 183 -14.31 -6.72 11.00
CA ASN A 183 -14.37 -5.30 10.64
C ASN A 183 -13.24 -4.45 11.24
N ALA A 184 -12.01 -4.95 11.15
CA ALA A 184 -10.84 -4.17 11.46
C ALA A 184 -9.87 -4.18 10.29
N LEU A 185 -9.32 -3.01 9.98
CA LEU A 185 -8.42 -2.77 8.86
C LEU A 185 -7.16 -2.11 9.38
N TYR A 186 -6.02 -2.53 8.84
CA TYR A 186 -4.72 -1.91 9.08
C TYR A 186 -4.24 -1.23 7.80
N SER A 187 -3.75 0.00 7.91
CA SER A 187 -3.19 0.76 6.79
C SER A 187 -2.43 1.97 7.29
N HIS A 188 -1.28 2.29 6.68
CA HIS A 188 -0.47 3.49 6.98
C HIS A 188 -0.22 3.70 8.49
N GLY A 189 0.10 2.61 9.19
CA GLY A 189 0.41 2.62 10.61
C GLY A 189 -0.77 2.88 11.55
N ARG A 190 -1.99 2.74 11.03
CA ARG A 190 -3.24 2.93 11.77
C ARG A 190 -4.08 1.66 11.71
N ILE A 191 -4.87 1.46 12.75
CA ILE A 191 -5.89 0.40 12.82
C ILE A 191 -7.24 1.07 12.94
N ALA A 192 -8.12 0.80 11.97
CA ALA A 192 -9.53 1.15 12.05
C ALA A 192 -10.33 -0.08 12.46
N TRP A 193 -11.21 0.03 13.44
CA TRP A 193 -12.01 -1.08 13.92
C TRP A 193 -13.34 -0.61 14.48
N LEU A 194 -14.32 -1.52 14.57
CA LEU A 194 -15.63 -1.21 15.15
C LEU A 194 -15.65 -1.53 16.64
N ALA A 195 -15.73 -0.50 17.47
CA ALA A 195 -15.92 -0.64 18.91
C ALA A 195 -17.37 -1.00 19.26
N LYS A 196 -18.32 -0.55 18.42
CA LYS A 196 -19.76 -0.85 18.46
C LYS A 196 -20.28 -0.90 17.01
N PRO A 197 -21.50 -1.40 16.75
CA PRO A 197 -22.06 -1.48 15.39
C PRO A 197 -22.03 -0.20 14.55
N ARG A 198 -21.85 0.98 15.16
CA ARG A 198 -21.81 2.30 14.49
C ARG A 198 -20.64 3.17 14.93
N VAL A 199 -19.77 2.67 15.81
CA VAL A 199 -18.65 3.43 16.38
C VAL A 199 -17.36 2.88 15.78
N VAL A 200 -16.75 3.70 14.92
CA VAL A 200 -15.45 3.45 14.32
C VAL A 200 -14.38 4.06 15.20
N VAL A 201 -13.38 3.26 15.56
CA VAL A 201 -12.18 3.72 16.25
C VAL A 201 -11.02 3.64 15.28
N VAL A 202 -10.20 4.70 15.23
CA VAL A 202 -8.94 4.73 14.49
C VAL A 202 -7.82 4.98 15.47
N ASP A 203 -7.01 3.96 15.67
CA ASP A 203 -5.83 4.00 16.54
C ASP A 203 -4.58 4.20 15.67
N ASN A 204 -3.85 5.27 15.93
CA ASN A 204 -2.56 5.53 15.31
C ASN A 204 -1.46 4.94 16.18
N LEU A 205 -0.79 3.92 15.64
CA LEU A 205 0.27 3.19 16.36
C LEU A 205 1.53 4.05 16.57
N TRP A 206 1.73 5.09 15.74
CA TRP A 206 2.91 5.96 15.80
C TRP A 206 2.76 7.03 16.87
N THR A 207 1.70 7.82 16.76
CA THR A 207 1.43 8.92 17.68
C THR A 207 0.81 8.46 18.99
N ARG A 208 0.41 7.18 19.07
CA ARG A 208 -0.42 6.63 20.14
C ARG A 208 -1.69 7.46 20.35
N THR A 209 -2.26 8.01 19.27
CA THR A 209 -3.51 8.76 19.32
C THR A 209 -4.68 7.93 18.86
N ARG A 210 -5.84 8.17 19.46
CA ARG A 210 -7.12 7.52 19.17
C ARG A 210 -8.12 8.54 18.66
N LYS A 211 -8.77 8.20 17.56
CA LYS A 211 -9.89 8.95 17.01
C LYS A 211 -11.13 8.07 17.06
N ILE A 212 -12.27 8.67 17.38
CA ILE A 212 -13.52 7.94 17.52
C ILE A 212 -14.54 8.67 16.67
N PHE A 213 -15.22 7.93 15.83
CA PHE A 213 -16.29 8.42 15.00
C PHE A 213 -17.53 7.62 15.28
N ASN A 214 -18.60 8.31 15.67
CA ASN A 214 -19.93 7.74 15.73
C ASN A 214 -20.76 8.44 14.67
N ARG A 215 -21.36 7.65 13.79
CA ARG A 215 -22.23 8.20 12.75
C ARG A 215 -23.46 8.85 13.42
N PRO A 216 -23.67 10.17 13.28
CA PRO A 216 -24.83 10.83 13.84
C PRO A 216 -26.10 10.36 13.12
N THR A 217 -27.00 9.71 13.86
CA THR A 217 -28.43 9.53 13.56
C THR A 217 -28.89 8.80 12.28
N GLY A 218 -29.63 7.72 12.52
CA GLY A 218 -30.60 7.06 11.64
C GLY A 218 -31.36 6.07 12.53
N PRO A 219 -32.67 5.79 12.29
CA PRO A 219 -33.54 5.08 13.24
C PRO A 219 -32.86 3.82 13.79
N LEU A 220 -33.07 3.64 15.10
CA LEU A 220 -32.23 2.83 16.00
C LEU A 220 -32.18 1.34 15.65
N SER A 221 -33.10 0.84 14.82
CA SER A 221 -33.05 -0.51 14.25
C SER A 221 -32.53 -0.47 12.82
N GLY A 222 -31.26 -0.81 12.64
CA GLY A 222 -30.64 -0.86 11.32
C GLY A 222 -29.35 -1.66 11.34
N PRO A 223 -28.86 -2.07 10.17
CA PRO A 223 -27.74 -3.01 10.04
C PRO A 223 -26.46 -2.38 10.58
N LYS A 224 -25.51 -3.26 10.89
CA LYS A 224 -24.18 -2.89 11.37
C LYS A 224 -23.41 -2.15 10.27
N LEU A 225 -22.67 -1.11 10.65
CA LEU A 225 -21.65 -0.52 9.79
C LEU A 225 -20.61 -1.58 9.47
N GLN A 226 -20.18 -1.66 8.22
CA GLN A 226 -19.04 -2.48 7.81
C GLN A 226 -17.92 -1.56 7.34
N ILE A 227 -16.72 -1.69 7.92
CA ILE A 227 -15.55 -0.96 7.44
C ILE A 227 -15.04 -1.66 6.18
N LEU A 228 -14.94 -0.92 5.08
CA LEU A 228 -14.54 -1.44 3.78
C LEU A 228 -13.11 -1.07 3.40
N ALA A 229 -12.65 0.13 3.77
CA ALA A 229 -11.30 0.59 3.45
C ALA A 229 -10.75 1.54 4.52
N LEU A 230 -9.43 1.48 4.70
CA LEU A 230 -8.65 2.44 5.49
C LEU A 230 -7.50 2.94 4.64
N GLY A 231 -7.42 4.26 4.47
CA GLY A 231 -6.34 4.95 3.76
C GLY A 231 -5.45 5.74 4.71
N ASP A 232 -4.58 6.54 4.12
CA ASP A 232 -3.78 7.56 4.80
C ASP A 232 -4.63 8.67 5.43
N ARG A 233 -5.82 8.93 4.86
CA ARG A 233 -6.70 10.04 5.27
C ARG A 233 -8.18 9.67 5.49
N LEU A 234 -8.74 8.72 4.74
CA LEU A 234 -10.15 8.34 4.89
C LEU A 234 -10.31 6.98 5.55
N VAL A 235 -11.38 6.84 6.33
CA VAL A 235 -11.99 5.55 6.68
C VAL A 235 -13.32 5.45 5.95
N VAL A 236 -13.51 4.35 5.23
CA VAL A 236 -14.71 4.12 4.41
C VAL A 236 -15.49 2.96 4.99
N GLY A 237 -16.77 3.17 5.23
CA GLY A 237 -17.70 2.13 5.64
C GLY A 237 -18.99 2.13 4.85
N THR A 238 -19.79 1.07 5.01
CA THR A 238 -21.08 0.91 4.33
C THR A 238 -22.18 0.44 5.28
N VAL A 239 -23.41 0.88 5.01
CA VAL A 239 -24.65 0.53 5.74
C VAL A 239 -25.79 0.47 4.71
N HIS A 240 -26.30 -0.71 4.34
CA HIS A 240 -27.42 -0.87 3.39
C HIS A 240 -27.35 0.01 2.11
N GLY A 241 -26.23 -0.05 1.38
CA GLY A 241 -26.08 0.75 0.14
C GLY A 241 -25.82 2.25 0.37
N LEU A 242 -25.69 2.69 1.62
CA LEU A 242 -25.11 3.97 1.97
C LEU A 242 -23.60 3.78 2.19
N ILE A 243 -22.78 4.50 1.46
CA ILE A 243 -21.35 4.61 1.73
C ILE A 243 -21.09 5.84 2.61
N VAL A 244 -20.27 5.66 3.63
CA VAL A 244 -19.83 6.70 4.57
C VAL A 244 -18.31 6.81 4.43
N ALA A 245 -17.80 7.99 4.16
CA ALA A 245 -16.37 8.28 4.21
C ALA A 245 -16.12 9.30 5.32
N TRP A 246 -15.21 8.97 6.24
CA TRP A 246 -14.77 9.84 7.32
C TRP A 246 -13.31 10.24 7.08
N ASP A 247 -13.08 11.54 6.90
CA ASP A 247 -11.75 12.12 6.94
C ASP A 247 -11.30 12.23 8.39
N HIS A 248 -10.55 11.23 8.83
CA HIS A 248 -10.07 11.17 10.21
C HIS A 248 -8.98 12.23 10.48
N VAL A 249 -8.50 12.98 9.49
CA VAL A 249 -7.57 14.10 9.71
C VAL A 249 -8.34 15.38 10.04
N THR A 250 -9.39 15.70 9.27
CA THR A 250 -10.21 16.91 9.48
C THR A 250 -11.43 16.70 10.37
N ASN A 251 -11.70 15.45 10.74
CA ASN A 251 -12.89 15.02 11.46
C ASN A 251 -14.22 15.34 10.75
N VAL A 252 -14.19 15.45 9.42
CA VAL A 252 -15.39 15.63 8.59
C VAL A 252 -15.80 14.29 8.00
N TYR A 253 -17.10 14.04 7.88
CA TYR A 253 -17.61 12.87 7.19
C TYR A 253 -18.62 13.27 6.11
N LEU A 254 -18.74 12.42 5.09
CA LEU A 254 -19.70 12.56 4.01
C LEU A 254 -20.34 11.20 3.73
N GLU A 255 -21.57 11.24 3.21
CA GLU A 255 -22.33 10.05 2.89
C GLU A 255 -22.91 10.12 1.47
N LYS A 256 -23.02 8.97 0.80
CA LYS A 256 -23.67 8.84 -0.51
C LYS A 256 -24.52 7.59 -0.56
N ARG A 257 -25.71 7.70 -1.12
CA ARG A 257 -26.54 6.52 -1.47
C ARG A 257 -26.07 5.96 -2.80
N LEU A 258 -26.01 4.64 -2.88
CA LEU A 258 -25.57 3.89 -4.04
C LEU A 258 -26.72 3.02 -4.57
N PRO A 259 -26.72 2.70 -5.88
CA PRO A 259 -27.77 1.88 -6.48
C PRO A 259 -27.70 0.40 -6.05
N SER A 260 -26.55 -0.03 -5.54
CA SER A 260 -26.31 -1.41 -5.10
C SER A 260 -25.34 -1.38 -3.90
N PRO A 261 -25.36 -2.39 -3.00
CA PRO A 261 -24.40 -2.45 -1.92
C PRO A 261 -22.96 -2.46 -2.43
N VAL A 262 -22.06 -1.86 -1.65
CA VAL A 262 -20.63 -1.87 -1.94
C VAL A 262 -20.07 -3.24 -1.61
N LYS A 263 -19.32 -3.79 -2.54
CA LYS A 263 -18.65 -5.07 -2.37
C LYS A 263 -17.19 -4.91 -1.96
N TYR A 264 -16.49 -3.99 -2.62
CA TYR A 264 -15.11 -3.62 -2.30
C TYR A 264 -14.94 -2.11 -2.39
N ALA A 265 -14.09 -1.56 -1.54
CA ALA A 265 -13.64 -0.18 -1.64
C ALA A 265 -12.14 -0.11 -1.35
N THR A 266 -11.52 0.92 -1.89
CA THR A 266 -10.16 1.33 -1.56
C THR A 266 -10.13 2.85 -1.48
N THR A 267 -9.15 3.41 -0.77
CA THR A 267 -9.02 4.86 -0.61
C THR A 267 -7.56 5.30 -0.67
N GLU A 268 -7.33 6.48 -1.27
CA GLU A 268 -6.03 7.14 -1.34
C GLU A 268 -6.22 8.66 -1.26
N GLY A 269 -5.61 9.29 -0.26
CA GLY A 269 -5.84 10.68 0.08
C GLY A 269 -7.34 10.91 0.31
N LEU A 270 -7.93 11.81 -0.47
CA LEU A 270 -9.36 12.14 -0.42
C LEU A 270 -10.22 11.35 -1.42
N ARG A 271 -9.70 10.27 -2.01
CA ARG A 271 -10.41 9.58 -3.10
C ARG A 271 -10.78 8.19 -2.67
N VAL A 272 -11.99 7.78 -3.01
CA VAL A 272 -12.55 6.46 -2.77
C VAL A 272 -12.90 5.83 -4.11
N ALA A 273 -12.34 4.68 -4.40
CA ALA A 273 -12.76 3.85 -5.52
C ALA A 273 -13.50 2.63 -4.98
N MET A 274 -14.62 2.27 -5.59
CA MET A 274 -15.49 1.22 -5.08
C MET A 274 -16.10 0.38 -6.20
N VAL A 275 -16.29 -0.92 -5.92
CA VAL A 275 -16.98 -1.88 -6.79
C VAL A 275 -18.24 -2.31 -6.06
N LEU A 276 -19.38 -2.24 -6.75
CA LEU A 276 -20.67 -2.68 -6.22
C LEU A 276 -20.92 -4.17 -6.53
N PHE A 277 -21.91 -4.78 -5.89
CA PHE A 277 -22.24 -6.20 -6.12
C PHE A 277 -22.70 -6.50 -7.55
N ASN A 278 -23.27 -5.51 -8.25
CA ASN A 278 -23.65 -5.62 -9.66
C ASN A 278 -22.47 -5.43 -10.65
N GLY A 279 -21.27 -5.14 -10.15
CA GLY A 279 -20.07 -4.94 -10.97
C GLY A 279 -19.83 -3.49 -11.43
N ASP A 280 -20.75 -2.57 -11.12
CA ASP A 280 -20.52 -1.15 -11.40
C ASP A 280 -19.40 -0.63 -10.51
N THR A 281 -18.52 0.18 -11.09
CA THR A 281 -17.37 0.74 -10.39
C THR A 281 -17.50 2.25 -10.36
N PHE A 282 -17.33 2.83 -9.17
CA PHE A 282 -17.42 4.27 -8.95
C PHE A 282 -16.11 4.83 -8.39
N LEU A 283 -15.79 6.05 -8.82
CA LEU A 283 -14.79 6.90 -8.23
C LEU A 283 -15.47 8.08 -7.55
N TRP A 284 -15.09 8.32 -6.30
CA TRP A 284 -15.59 9.43 -5.49
C TRP A 284 -14.41 10.23 -4.96
N ASN A 285 -14.33 11.51 -5.32
CA ASN A 285 -13.45 12.42 -4.61
C ASN A 285 -14.23 13.03 -3.43
N PHE A 286 -13.63 13.10 -2.25
CA PHE A 286 -14.26 13.62 -1.05
C PHE A 286 -14.71 15.06 -1.32
N SER A 287 -15.98 15.36 -1.07
CA SER A 287 -16.67 16.62 -1.43
C SER A 287 -17.10 16.77 -2.90
N SER A 288 -16.81 15.80 -3.78
CA SER A 288 -17.31 15.81 -5.17
C SER A 288 -18.54 14.94 -5.37
N ARG A 289 -19.08 14.99 -6.60
CA ARG A 289 -20.04 14.00 -7.09
C ARG A 289 -19.38 12.63 -7.25
N LEU A 290 -20.21 11.59 -7.15
CA LEU A 290 -19.86 10.21 -7.49
C LEU A 290 -19.74 10.11 -9.02
N LEU A 291 -18.66 9.53 -9.52
CA LEU A 291 -18.44 9.31 -10.95
C LEU A 291 -18.42 7.81 -11.23
N MET A 292 -19.16 7.37 -12.24
CA MET A 292 -19.15 5.97 -12.68
C MET A 292 -18.01 5.77 -13.68
N LEU A 293 -17.20 4.72 -13.49
CA LEU A 293 -16.23 4.29 -14.51
C LEU A 293 -16.99 3.56 -15.63
N ALA A 294 -16.62 3.84 -16.87
CA ALA A 294 -17.18 3.15 -18.03
C ALA A 294 -16.63 1.71 -18.10
N THR A 295 -17.29 0.79 -17.40
CA THR A 295 -16.92 -0.64 -17.40
C THR A 295 -17.71 -1.46 -18.41
N ASP A 296 -18.76 -0.92 -19.01
CA ASP A 296 -19.58 -1.64 -20.01
C ASP A 296 -18.79 -2.10 -21.24
N PRO A 297 -17.85 -1.30 -21.80
CA PRO A 297 -16.97 -1.78 -22.87
C PRO A 297 -16.14 -2.99 -22.45
N LEU A 298 -15.74 -3.07 -21.17
CA LEU A 298 -14.98 -4.20 -20.64
C LEU A 298 -15.82 -5.47 -20.54
N LYS A 299 -17.11 -5.34 -20.17
CA LYS A 299 -18.05 -6.46 -20.14
C LYS A 299 -18.26 -7.03 -21.55
N GLN A 300 -18.28 -6.17 -22.56
CA GLN A 300 -18.51 -6.55 -23.97
C GLN A 300 -17.24 -7.07 -24.66
N SER A 301 -16.07 -6.46 -24.42
CA SER A 301 -14.83 -6.76 -25.14
C SER A 301 -14.33 -8.19 -24.96
N HIS A 302 -14.72 -8.85 -23.87
CA HIS A 302 -14.30 -10.22 -23.57
C HIS A 302 -15.27 -11.29 -24.09
N GLY A 303 -16.41 -10.90 -24.67
CA GLY A 303 -17.42 -11.86 -25.14
C GLY A 303 -17.87 -12.82 -24.05
N LEU A 304 -17.89 -12.35 -22.79
CA LEU A 304 -18.19 -13.21 -21.63
C LEU A 304 -19.64 -13.67 -21.71
N ASP A 305 -19.85 -14.97 -21.56
CA ASP A 305 -21.17 -15.49 -21.26
C ASP A 305 -21.66 -15.01 -19.86
N GLU A 306 -22.93 -15.24 -19.55
CA GLU A 306 -23.53 -14.78 -18.29
C GLU A 306 -22.82 -15.36 -17.05
N GLN A 307 -22.36 -16.62 -17.11
CA GLN A 307 -21.69 -17.29 -16.01
C GLN A 307 -20.27 -16.73 -15.81
N GLN A 308 -19.54 -16.50 -16.89
CA GLN A 308 -18.23 -15.87 -16.90
C GLN A 308 -18.31 -14.43 -16.40
N LEU A 309 -19.31 -13.66 -16.84
CA LEU A 309 -19.55 -12.31 -16.38
C LEU A 309 -19.83 -12.28 -14.88
N LYS A 310 -20.66 -13.19 -14.38
CA LYS A 310 -20.92 -13.34 -12.94
C LYS A 310 -19.64 -13.66 -12.16
N SER A 311 -18.79 -14.53 -12.68
CA SER A 311 -17.48 -14.86 -12.08
C SER A 311 -16.51 -13.67 -12.12
N TRP A 312 -16.48 -12.94 -13.24
CA TRP A 312 -15.66 -11.73 -13.38
C TRP A 312 -16.10 -10.65 -12.39
N VAL A 313 -17.42 -10.39 -12.27
CA VAL A 313 -17.96 -9.45 -11.27
C VAL A 313 -17.70 -9.97 -9.84
N SER A 314 -17.76 -11.29 -9.62
CA SER A 314 -17.51 -11.89 -8.31
C SER A 314 -16.06 -11.68 -7.83
N ASN A 315 -15.11 -11.56 -8.76
CA ASN A 315 -13.68 -11.39 -8.45
C ASN A 315 -13.14 -9.98 -8.68
N LEU A 316 -13.95 -9.07 -9.22
CA LEU A 316 -13.55 -7.70 -9.51
C LEU A 316 -13.09 -6.96 -8.23
N ARG A 317 -11.95 -6.28 -8.34
CA ARG A 317 -11.36 -5.38 -7.34
C ARG A 317 -10.88 -4.11 -8.00
N VAL A 318 -10.72 -3.07 -7.21
CA VAL A 318 -10.28 -1.75 -7.65
C VAL A 318 -9.18 -1.21 -6.75
N PHE A 319 -8.21 -0.53 -7.36
CA PHE A 319 -6.98 -0.12 -6.71
C PHE A 319 -6.46 1.21 -7.26
N PHE A 320 -5.88 2.05 -6.40
CA PHE A 320 -5.13 3.22 -6.83
C PHE A 320 -3.70 2.83 -7.23
N HIS A 321 -3.21 3.42 -8.32
CA HIS A 321 -1.83 3.22 -8.71
C HIS A 321 -0.89 3.91 -7.69
N PRO A 322 0.10 3.19 -7.14
CA PRO A 322 0.87 3.63 -5.97
C PRO A 322 1.68 4.92 -6.20
N THR A 323 2.15 5.14 -7.42
CA THR A 323 2.97 6.31 -7.79
C THR A 323 2.32 7.27 -8.79
N CYS A 324 1.13 6.93 -9.30
CA CYS A 324 0.44 7.73 -10.30
C CYS A 324 -0.98 8.01 -9.84
N SER A 325 -1.18 9.13 -9.15
CA SER A 325 -2.48 9.45 -8.57
C SER A 325 -3.61 9.40 -9.60
N ARG A 326 -3.38 9.79 -10.86
CA ARG A 326 -4.42 9.79 -11.91
C ARG A 326 -4.79 8.41 -12.44
N THR A 327 -4.05 7.37 -12.06
CA THR A 327 -4.25 6.01 -12.55
C THR A 327 -5.00 5.16 -11.53
N LEU A 328 -5.99 4.44 -12.01
CA LEU A 328 -6.75 3.44 -11.28
C LEU A 328 -6.58 2.09 -11.99
N LEU A 329 -6.48 1.02 -11.22
CA LEU A 329 -6.37 -0.35 -11.73
C LEU A 329 -7.61 -1.12 -11.29
N LEU A 330 -8.29 -1.75 -12.24
CA LEU A 330 -9.33 -2.74 -11.96
C LEU A 330 -8.75 -4.11 -12.27
N ALA A 331 -8.90 -5.06 -11.36
CA ALA A 331 -8.38 -6.42 -11.58
C ALA A 331 -9.45 -7.45 -11.29
N SER A 332 -9.50 -8.49 -12.11
CA SER A 332 -10.42 -9.61 -11.94
C SER A 332 -9.82 -10.92 -12.45
N GLY A 333 -10.47 -12.02 -12.08
CA GLY A 333 -10.20 -13.34 -12.62
C GLY A 333 -11.50 -14.07 -12.91
N TYR A 334 -11.51 -14.87 -13.97
CA TYR A 334 -12.65 -15.70 -14.36
C TYR A 334 -12.13 -16.96 -15.04
N THR A 335 -13.04 -17.91 -15.29
CA THR A 335 -12.72 -19.17 -15.94
C THR A 335 -13.40 -19.20 -17.31
N ASP A 336 -12.63 -19.52 -18.35
CA ASP A 336 -13.06 -19.61 -19.73
C ASP A 336 -13.22 -21.08 -20.13
N PRO A 337 -14.40 -21.56 -20.57
CA PRO A 337 -14.49 -22.92 -21.10
C PRO A 337 -13.61 -22.99 -22.35
N GLY A 338 -12.47 -23.69 -22.26
CA GLY A 338 -11.53 -23.79 -23.37
C GLY A 338 -12.19 -24.36 -24.63
N PRO A 339 -11.56 -24.17 -25.80
CA PRO A 339 -12.11 -24.61 -27.07
C PRO A 339 -12.47 -26.10 -27.02
N GLY A 340 -13.72 -26.43 -27.36
CA GLY A 340 -14.23 -27.81 -27.33
C GLY A 340 -14.49 -28.38 -25.94
N GLY A 341 -14.68 -27.55 -24.91
CA GLY A 341 -15.09 -27.97 -23.55
C GLY A 341 -14.06 -28.83 -22.81
N SER A 342 -12.85 -28.97 -23.36
CA SER A 342 -11.90 -29.99 -22.93
C SER A 342 -11.13 -29.61 -21.66
N ARG A 343 -11.04 -28.31 -21.34
CA ARG A 343 -10.53 -27.82 -20.05
C ARG A 343 -10.84 -26.33 -19.87
N ALA A 344 -11.28 -25.95 -18.68
CA ALA A 344 -11.54 -24.56 -18.36
C ALA A 344 -10.21 -23.81 -18.15
N VAL A 345 -9.97 -22.72 -18.88
CA VAL A 345 -8.78 -21.88 -18.80
C VAL A 345 -9.01 -20.74 -17.81
N LEU A 346 -8.16 -20.65 -16.81
CA LEU A 346 -8.23 -19.61 -15.80
C LEU A 346 -7.60 -18.31 -16.34
N LYS A 347 -8.39 -17.24 -16.48
CA LYS A 347 -7.97 -15.94 -16.98
C LYS A 347 -7.79 -14.93 -15.85
N ARG A 348 -6.78 -14.08 -15.98
CA ARG A 348 -6.47 -12.94 -15.10
C ARG A 348 -6.41 -11.70 -15.94
N VAL A 349 -7.09 -10.64 -15.52
CA VAL A 349 -7.15 -9.39 -16.28
C VAL A 349 -6.96 -8.20 -15.35
N VAL A 350 -6.13 -7.26 -15.78
CA VAL A 350 -5.96 -5.94 -15.16
C VAL A 350 -6.29 -4.88 -16.21
N TYR A 351 -7.17 -3.96 -15.87
CA TYR A 351 -7.55 -2.81 -16.67
C TYR A 351 -6.95 -1.56 -16.07
N GLU A 352 -6.24 -0.78 -16.88
CA GLU A 352 -5.72 0.51 -16.49
C GLU A 352 -6.71 1.60 -16.90
N PHE A 353 -7.01 2.50 -15.96
CA PHE A 353 -7.81 3.68 -16.19
C PHE A 353 -7.02 4.92 -15.83
N LYS A 354 -7.10 5.95 -16.67
CA LYS A 354 -6.52 7.27 -16.41
C LYS A 354 -7.63 8.31 -16.49
N ASP A 355 -7.87 9.02 -15.38
CA ASP A 355 -8.92 10.04 -15.27
C ASP A 355 -10.30 9.56 -15.75
N MET A 356 -10.70 8.34 -15.35
CA MET A 356 -11.95 7.65 -15.72
C MET A 356 -11.98 6.96 -17.08
N ASN A 357 -11.01 7.23 -17.96
CA ASN A 357 -10.95 6.60 -19.28
C ASN A 357 -10.13 5.32 -19.20
N HIS A 358 -10.66 4.24 -19.77
CA HIS A 358 -9.90 3.02 -19.98
C HIS A 358 -8.74 3.30 -20.95
N THR A 359 -7.52 2.94 -20.56
CA THR A 359 -6.32 3.17 -21.36
C THR A 359 -5.65 1.89 -21.83
N ASP A 360 -5.70 0.83 -21.03
CA ASP A 360 -4.98 -0.40 -21.34
C ASP A 360 -5.61 -1.64 -20.68
N THR A 361 -5.39 -2.81 -21.26
CA THR A 361 -5.85 -4.10 -20.74
C THR A 361 -4.73 -5.12 -20.81
N PHE A 362 -4.38 -5.68 -19.66
CA PHE A 362 -3.41 -6.75 -19.53
C PHE A 362 -4.14 -8.03 -19.18
N ALA A 363 -3.93 -9.09 -19.95
CA ALA A 363 -4.53 -10.39 -19.70
C ALA A 363 -3.45 -11.48 -19.59
N PHE A 364 -3.70 -12.47 -18.75
CA PHE A 364 -2.85 -13.64 -18.57
C PHE A 364 -3.71 -14.89 -18.44
N GLU A 365 -3.42 -15.87 -19.29
CA GLU A 365 -3.99 -17.21 -19.21
C GLU A 365 -3.09 -18.07 -18.33
N VAL A 366 -3.61 -18.56 -17.22
CA VAL A 366 -2.83 -19.42 -16.31
C VAL A 366 -2.58 -20.75 -17.02
N PRO A 367 -1.31 -21.16 -17.19
CA PRO A 367 -0.97 -22.43 -17.82
C PRO A 367 -1.73 -23.59 -17.20
N THR A 368 -2.22 -24.51 -18.03
CA THR A 368 -2.97 -25.69 -17.57
C THR A 368 -2.14 -26.62 -16.67
N SER A 369 -0.81 -26.58 -16.76
CA SER A 369 0.10 -27.25 -15.81
C SER A 369 -0.02 -26.71 -14.38
N LEU A 370 -0.39 -25.43 -14.23
CA LEU A 370 -0.57 -24.74 -12.95
C LEU A 370 -2.04 -24.77 -12.47
N GLN A 371 -2.95 -25.33 -13.25
CA GLN A 371 -4.36 -25.44 -12.85
C GLN A 371 -4.59 -26.79 -12.17
N LYS A 372 -4.97 -26.79 -10.89
CA LYS A 372 -5.42 -28.01 -10.21
C LYS A 372 -6.72 -28.51 -10.85
N ARG A 373 -6.83 -29.84 -11.03
CA ARG A 373 -7.96 -30.47 -11.75
C ARG A 373 -9.34 -30.18 -11.15
N ASP A 374 -9.42 -29.91 -9.84
CA ASP A 374 -10.70 -29.93 -9.11
C ASP A 374 -10.96 -28.71 -8.20
N SER A 375 -10.24 -27.59 -8.32
CA SER A 375 -10.51 -26.44 -7.44
C SER A 375 -11.61 -25.52 -8.02
N PRO A 376 -12.76 -25.38 -7.33
CA PRO A 376 -13.74 -24.36 -7.68
C PRO A 376 -13.14 -22.96 -7.43
N ALA A 377 -13.36 -22.09 -8.43
CA ALA A 377 -12.71 -20.81 -8.72
C ALA A 377 -12.92 -19.67 -7.69
N ASN A 378 -12.61 -19.89 -6.41
CA ASN A 378 -12.55 -18.81 -5.43
C ASN A 378 -11.19 -18.11 -5.52
N ILE A 379 -11.10 -17.19 -6.47
CA ILE A 379 -9.92 -16.40 -6.76
C ILE A 379 -9.96 -15.16 -5.88
N LYS A 380 -9.05 -15.05 -4.92
CA LYS A 380 -8.85 -13.81 -4.18
C LYS A 380 -7.86 -12.94 -4.95
N VAL A 381 -8.32 -11.81 -5.42
CA VAL A 381 -7.45 -10.72 -5.91
C VAL A 381 -7.14 -9.82 -4.73
N ASP A 382 -5.84 -9.62 -4.46
CA ASP A 382 -5.35 -8.73 -3.40
C ASP A 382 -4.20 -7.88 -3.95
N ILE A 383 -4.05 -6.66 -3.46
CA ILE A 383 -2.85 -5.86 -3.75
C ILE A 383 -1.96 -5.86 -2.54
N GLN A 384 -0.69 -6.13 -2.82
CA GLN A 384 0.40 -5.91 -1.90
C GLN A 384 1.19 -4.71 -2.42
N LYS A 385 1.19 -3.60 -1.67
CA LYS A 385 2.24 -2.60 -1.84
C LYS A 385 3.50 -3.20 -1.25
N VAL A 386 4.28 -3.90 -2.06
CA VAL A 386 5.62 -4.29 -1.66
C VAL A 386 6.45 -3.01 -1.64
N LEU A 387 7.22 -2.81 -0.57
CA LEU A 387 7.96 -1.59 -0.19
C LEU A 387 8.47 -0.77 -1.38
N PRO A 388 8.63 0.57 -1.30
CA PRO A 388 8.94 1.46 -2.44
C PRO A 388 10.18 1.15 -3.33
N TYR A 389 11.01 0.17 -2.96
CA TYR A 389 12.14 -0.34 -3.75
C TYR A 389 11.93 -1.80 -4.24
N ARG A 390 10.83 -2.43 -3.86
CA ARG A 390 10.29 -3.70 -4.34
C ARG A 390 9.06 -3.37 -5.20
N ARG A 391 8.85 -4.18 -6.23
CA ARG A 391 7.83 -3.92 -7.26
C ARG A 391 6.45 -3.84 -6.63
N ASP A 392 5.66 -2.85 -7.00
CA ASP A 392 4.24 -2.84 -6.64
C ASP A 392 3.51 -3.87 -7.51
N ILE A 393 2.86 -4.84 -6.87
CA ILE A 393 2.27 -6.00 -7.55
C ILE A 393 0.79 -6.18 -7.19
N ILE A 394 0.01 -6.61 -8.18
CA ILE A 394 -1.34 -7.16 -7.97
C ILE A 394 -1.22 -8.67 -8.01
N GLY A 395 -1.53 -9.34 -6.90
CA GLY A 395 -1.48 -10.79 -6.86
C GLY A 395 -2.86 -11.42 -6.88
N PHE A 396 -2.87 -12.57 -7.53
CA PHE A 396 -4.04 -13.40 -7.74
C PHE A 396 -3.76 -14.73 -7.06
N CYS A 397 -4.40 -14.93 -5.92
CA CYS A 397 -4.23 -16.13 -5.12
C CYS A 397 -5.50 -16.95 -5.15
N GLU A 398 -5.36 -18.25 -5.38
CA GLU A 398 -6.44 -19.21 -5.17
C GLU A 398 -6.46 -19.58 -3.67
N ARG A 399 -7.56 -19.29 -2.97
CA ARG A 399 -7.68 -19.65 -1.56
C ARG A 399 -8.45 -20.96 -1.46
N GLN A 400 -7.76 -22.04 -1.15
CA GLN A 400 -8.43 -23.29 -0.77
C GLN A 400 -9.04 -23.10 0.62
N TYR A 401 -10.38 -23.02 0.68
CA TYR A 401 -11.10 -23.07 1.94
C TYR A 401 -11.00 -24.50 2.48
N ARG A 402 -10.06 -24.76 3.40
CA ARG A 402 -10.13 -25.97 4.23
C ARG A 402 -11.04 -25.67 5.42
N PRO A 403 -12.04 -26.53 5.71
CA PRO A 403 -12.87 -26.39 6.91
C PRO A 403 -11.99 -26.31 8.17
N LEU A 404 -12.28 -25.36 9.05
CA LEU A 404 -11.54 -25.05 10.29
C LEU A 404 -11.33 -26.25 11.25
N ALA A 405 -12.00 -27.38 11.03
CA ALA A 405 -11.97 -28.55 11.90
C ALA A 405 -10.67 -29.38 11.81
N GLN A 406 -9.82 -29.17 10.80
CA GLN A 406 -8.55 -29.89 10.68
C GLN A 406 -7.37 -28.97 11.01
N ARG A 407 -6.57 -29.40 12.01
CA ARG A 407 -5.41 -28.68 12.56
C ARG A 407 -4.56 -27.99 11.49
N VAL A 408 -4.14 -26.77 11.86
CA VAL A 408 -3.15 -25.86 11.27
C VAL A 408 -2.10 -26.58 10.43
N THR A 409 -2.45 -26.90 9.18
CA THR A 409 -1.45 -27.17 8.15
C THR A 409 -1.18 -25.83 7.48
N PRO A 410 0.08 -25.39 7.35
CA PRO A 410 0.39 -24.14 6.67
C PRO A 410 -0.22 -24.20 5.28
N TYR A 411 -0.99 -23.16 4.93
CA TYR A 411 -1.61 -23.08 3.62
C TYR A 411 -0.51 -23.14 2.57
N ARG A 412 -0.52 -24.18 1.73
CA ARG A 412 0.34 -24.24 0.56
C ARG A 412 -0.23 -23.31 -0.49
N TYR A 413 0.54 -22.30 -0.85
CA TYR A 413 0.32 -21.54 -2.08
C TYR A 413 0.89 -22.37 -3.22
N ASP A 414 0.03 -23.14 -3.89
CA ASP A 414 0.50 -24.02 -4.95
C ASP A 414 0.89 -23.23 -6.20
N ASN A 415 0.11 -22.21 -6.56
CA ASN A 415 0.34 -21.35 -7.72
C ASN A 415 -0.06 -19.91 -7.41
N PHE A 416 0.82 -18.97 -7.75
CA PHE A 416 0.63 -17.55 -7.52
C PHE A 416 0.86 -16.79 -8.82
N VAL A 417 -0.08 -15.93 -9.20
CA VAL A 417 0.08 -15.06 -10.37
C VAL A 417 0.16 -13.64 -9.86
N GLU A 418 1.20 -12.91 -10.26
CA GLU A 418 1.37 -11.49 -10.00
C GLU A 418 1.32 -10.69 -11.29
N PHE A 419 0.85 -9.46 -11.18
CA PHE A 419 0.97 -8.42 -12.19
C PHE A 419 1.87 -7.31 -11.64
N ASP A 420 3.02 -7.12 -12.26
CA ASP A 420 3.95 -6.03 -11.95
C ASP A 420 3.41 -4.73 -12.55
N ILE A 421 3.03 -3.79 -11.70
CA ILE A 421 2.38 -2.53 -12.11
C ILE A 421 3.34 -1.67 -12.96
N TYR A 422 4.64 -1.73 -12.69
CA TYR A 422 5.64 -0.91 -13.40
C TYR A 422 6.06 -1.55 -14.72
N GLU A 423 6.30 -2.86 -14.72
CA GLU A 423 6.67 -3.59 -15.95
C GLU A 423 5.46 -3.88 -16.82
N ARG A 424 4.24 -3.72 -16.30
CA ARG A 424 2.96 -4.01 -16.98
C ARG A 424 2.89 -5.45 -17.48
N GLN A 425 3.41 -6.38 -16.69
CA GLN A 425 3.56 -7.78 -17.08
C GLN A 425 3.09 -8.72 -15.98
N PHE A 426 2.47 -9.81 -16.41
CA PHE A 426 2.14 -10.92 -15.54
C PHE A 426 3.33 -11.87 -15.37
N ARG A 427 3.43 -12.46 -14.19
CA ARG A 427 4.34 -13.56 -13.88
C ARG A 427 3.58 -14.62 -13.10
N ALA A 428 3.73 -15.88 -13.50
CA ALA A 428 3.27 -17.01 -12.71
C ALA A 428 4.46 -17.60 -11.98
N ARG A 429 4.28 -17.87 -10.68
CA ARG A 429 5.27 -18.52 -9.83
C ARG A 429 4.68 -19.80 -9.27
N THR A 430 5.49 -20.84 -9.27
CA THR A 430 5.18 -22.11 -8.60
C THR A 430 5.58 -22.03 -7.13
N GLY A 431 4.97 -22.85 -6.27
CA GLY A 431 5.26 -22.85 -4.83
C GLY A 431 6.73 -23.11 -4.43
N GLU A 432 7.60 -23.56 -5.35
CA GLU A 432 9.05 -23.68 -5.10
C GLU A 432 9.81 -22.36 -5.32
N GLU A 433 9.33 -21.50 -6.22
CA GLU A 433 9.90 -20.18 -6.52
C GLU A 433 9.28 -19.06 -5.67
N PHE A 434 8.22 -19.39 -4.95
CA PHE A 434 7.43 -18.46 -4.17
C PHE A 434 7.63 -18.74 -2.69
N ASP A 435 8.56 -18.02 -2.08
CA ASP A 435 8.56 -17.84 -0.63
C ASP A 435 7.59 -16.69 -0.29
N PRO A 436 6.41 -16.96 0.29
CA PRO A 436 5.45 -15.93 0.66
C PRO A 436 6.06 -14.87 1.60
N GLU A 437 7.06 -15.27 2.40
CA GLU A 437 7.77 -14.37 3.30
C GLU A 437 8.73 -13.42 2.56
N GLU A 438 9.32 -13.88 1.45
CA GLU A 438 10.18 -13.04 0.61
C GLU A 438 9.36 -11.98 -0.13
N PHE A 439 8.14 -12.31 -0.59
CA PHE A 439 7.30 -11.42 -1.38
C PHE A 439 6.24 -10.67 -0.57
N GLY A 440 6.16 -10.96 0.72
CA GLY A 440 5.26 -10.26 1.61
C GLY A 440 3.83 -10.77 1.62
N TRP A 441 3.54 -11.89 0.96
CA TRP A 441 2.17 -12.37 0.80
C TRP A 441 1.63 -12.98 2.08
N ARG A 442 0.48 -12.43 2.53
CA ARG A 442 -0.25 -12.89 3.72
C ARG A 442 -0.40 -14.40 3.69
N LYS A 443 0.09 -15.22 4.64
CA LYS A 443 -0.50 -16.57 4.81
C LYS A 443 -1.93 -16.39 5.38
N PRO A 444 -2.87 -17.32 5.11
CA PRO A 444 -4.28 -17.16 5.46
C PRO A 444 -4.57 -17.42 6.95
N LEU A 445 -3.85 -16.74 7.83
CA LEU A 445 -4.19 -16.37 9.21
C LEU A 445 -3.00 -15.70 9.91
N GLU A 446 -1.79 -15.80 9.37
CA GLU A 446 -0.57 -15.32 10.01
C GLU A 446 0.43 -14.87 8.89
N ASP A 447 0.96 -13.66 9.02
CA ASP A 447 2.34 -13.30 8.64
C ASP A 447 2.74 -13.08 7.16
N ALA A 448 3.63 -12.08 7.02
CA ALA A 448 4.15 -11.37 5.83
C ALA A 448 3.07 -10.50 5.15
N ASP A 449 3.10 -9.18 4.96
CA ASP A 449 4.04 -8.05 5.11
C ASP A 449 3.79 -7.20 6.36
N LEU A 450 3.04 -7.73 7.31
CA LEU A 450 2.95 -7.04 8.56
C LEU A 450 4.25 -7.30 9.32
N ASP A 451 4.93 -6.22 9.64
CA ASP A 451 5.93 -6.20 10.71
C ASP A 451 5.29 -6.53 12.09
N PHE A 452 3.96 -6.76 12.11
CA PHE A 452 3.13 -7.29 13.19
C PHE A 452 1.97 -8.22 12.76
N GLN A 453 1.83 -9.42 13.31
CA GLN A 453 0.59 -10.15 13.32
C GLN A 453 -0.49 -9.48 14.20
N VAL A 454 -1.44 -8.78 13.59
CA VAL A 454 -2.62 -8.26 14.33
C VAL A 454 -3.68 -9.35 14.46
N LYS A 455 -3.88 -9.87 15.67
CA LYS A 455 -4.98 -10.80 15.98
C LYS A 455 -6.14 -10.01 16.58
N PHE A 456 -7.31 -10.06 15.97
CA PHE A 456 -8.50 -9.39 16.48
C PHE A 456 -9.27 -10.30 17.44
N TYR A 457 -9.78 -9.74 18.54
CA TYR A 457 -10.60 -10.40 19.55
C TYR A 457 -11.92 -9.66 19.73
N CYS A 458 -12.85 -10.22 20.52
CA CYS A 458 -14.17 -9.61 20.75
C CYS A 458 -14.12 -8.18 21.29
N ASN A 459 -13.12 -7.85 22.11
CA ASN A 459 -13.04 -6.58 22.83
C ASN A 459 -11.79 -5.76 22.50
N GLY A 460 -11.09 -6.11 21.42
CA GLY A 460 -9.85 -5.45 21.05
C GLY A 460 -9.06 -6.23 20.00
N PHE A 461 -7.75 -6.05 20.02
CA PHE A 461 -6.80 -6.76 19.16
C PHE A 461 -5.49 -6.95 19.92
N SER A 462 -4.68 -7.93 19.53
CA SER A 462 -3.26 -8.02 19.88
C SER A 462 -2.42 -7.85 18.63
N VAL A 463 -1.14 -7.53 18.82
CA VAL A 463 -0.19 -7.22 17.76
C VAL A 463 1.11 -7.96 18.06
N VAL A 464 1.38 -9.10 17.40
CA VAL A 464 2.54 -9.96 17.68
C VAL A 464 3.63 -9.77 16.61
N SER A 465 4.91 -9.76 16.93
CA SER A 465 5.99 -9.70 15.92
C SER A 465 7.06 -10.75 16.21
N TYR A 466 7.79 -11.17 15.18
CA TYR A 466 8.69 -12.34 15.23
C TYR A 466 10.17 -12.01 15.43
N ARG A 467 10.57 -10.75 15.72
CA ARG A 467 12.00 -10.40 15.96
C ARG A 467 12.20 -9.32 17.05
N PRO A 468 13.32 -9.37 17.81
CA PRO A 468 13.65 -8.41 18.87
C PRO A 468 14.27 -7.11 18.31
N GLY A 469 14.03 -5.96 18.97
CA GLY A 469 14.77 -4.71 18.68
C GLY A 469 13.99 -3.39 18.78
N PHE A 470 12.66 -3.43 18.90
CA PHE A 470 11.88 -2.28 19.37
C PHE A 470 11.24 -2.68 20.69
N GLU A 471 11.76 -2.13 21.77
CA GLU A 471 11.05 -2.14 23.04
C GLU A 471 9.94 -1.11 22.92
N PHE A 472 8.68 -1.57 22.92
CA PHE A 472 7.58 -0.70 23.33
C PHE A 472 7.75 -0.46 24.82
N GLY A 473 8.68 0.44 25.17
CA GLY A 473 8.75 1.01 26.49
C GLY A 473 7.34 1.52 26.83
N ILE A 474 6.74 0.87 27.82
CA ILE A 474 5.62 1.38 28.57
C ILE A 474 6.12 2.75 29.04
N GLY A 475 5.57 3.82 28.46
CA GLY A 475 5.73 5.13 29.05
C GLY A 475 4.86 5.14 30.30
N GLU A 476 5.44 5.60 31.39
CA GLU A 476 4.70 6.28 32.47
C GLU A 476 3.72 7.31 31.90
#